data_AF-A0A3A5ANP4-F1
#
_entry.id   AF-A0A3A5ANP4-F1
#
_cell.length_a   1.000
_cell.length_b   1.000
_cell.length_c   1.000
_cell.angle_alpha   90.00
_cell.angle_beta   90.00
_cell.angle_gamma   90.00
#
_symmetry.space_group_name_H-M   'P 1'
#
loop_
_entity.id
_entity.type
_entity.pdbx_description
1 polymer ?
#
loop_
_entity_poly.entity_id
_entity_poly.type
_entity_poly.pdbx_seq_one_letter_code
_entity_poly.pdbx_strand_id
1 'polypeptide(L)'
;MSLRTKLLVSLALVVILGISLASGAVYQFARDELEASKRRHLAQEAEMLARQTEAWLQISKSNVALWTDLPSVREVALKPGNSASVAEVCDFFRRIVEIGGVYQNVNLMGLDAACLASSVPSRIGLKRMQQVVATRWYFK
;
A
#
# COMPACT_ATOMS: atom_id res chain seq x y z
N MET A 1 6.82 -45.64 -58.96
CA MET A 1 5.72 -44.78 -58.48
C MET A 1 5.07 -44.07 -59.67
N SER A 2 3.74 -44.06 -59.78
CA SER A 2 3.05 -43.41 -60.90
C SER A 2 3.00 -41.89 -60.72
N LEU A 3 2.85 -41.15 -61.82
CA LEU A 3 2.77 -39.68 -61.83
C LEU A 3 1.66 -39.14 -60.88
N ARG A 4 0.57 -39.90 -60.78
CA ARG A 4 -0.59 -39.62 -59.92
C ARG A 4 -0.23 -39.59 -58.44
N THR A 5 0.60 -40.54 -58.00
CA THR A 5 1.05 -40.62 -56.60
C THR A 5 1.98 -39.47 -56.24
N LYS A 6 2.87 -39.05 -57.15
CA LYS A 6 3.76 -37.90 -56.93
C LYS A 6 2.98 -36.59 -56.78
N LEU A 7 1.98 -36.38 -57.64
CA LEU A 7 1.10 -35.20 -57.58
C LEU A 7 0.29 -35.15 -56.27
N LEU A 8 -0.34 -36.26 -55.89
CA LEU A 8 -1.11 -36.34 -54.63
C LEU A 8 -0.24 -36.05 -53.40
N VAL A 9 0.98 -36.60 -53.33
CA VAL A 9 1.90 -36.36 -52.21
C VAL A 9 2.33 -34.89 -52.17
N SER A 10 2.66 -34.28 -53.31
CA SER A 10 3.05 -32.87 -53.37
C SER A 10 1.93 -31.92 -52.93
N LEU A 11 0.69 -32.19 -53.34
CA LEU A 11 -0.47 -31.39 -52.96
C LEU A 11 -0.74 -31.48 -51.45
N ALA A 12 -0.71 -32.70 -50.91
CA ALA A 12 -0.87 -32.92 -49.47
C ALA A 12 0.21 -32.17 -48.66
N LEU A 13 1.46 -32.19 -49.12
CA LEU A 13 2.56 -31.50 -48.46
C LEU A 13 2.34 -29.98 -48.41
N VAL A 14 1.90 -29.38 -49.53
CA VAL A 14 1.61 -27.93 -49.62
C VAL A 14 0.47 -27.55 -48.69
N VAL A 15 -0.60 -28.35 -48.63
CA VAL A 15 -1.74 -28.10 -47.73
C VAL A 15 -1.30 -28.16 -46.27
N ILE A 16 -0.51 -29.17 -45.88
CA ILE A 16 -0.01 -29.31 -44.51
C ILE A 16 0.90 -28.13 -44.16
N LEU A 17 1.84 -27.76 -45.03
CA LEU A 17 2.73 -26.62 -44.83
C LEU A 17 1.95 -25.31 -44.67
N GLY A 18 0.93 -25.09 -45.50
CA GLY A 18 0.06 -23.92 -45.41
C GLY A 18 -0.67 -23.84 -44.07
N ILE A 19 -1.23 -24.96 -43.60
CA ILE A 19 -1.93 -25.03 -42.30
C ILE A 19 -0.95 -24.80 -41.15
N SER A 20 0.24 -25.41 -41.18
CA SER A 20 1.25 -25.26 -40.14
C SER A 20 1.78 -23.82 -40.04
N LEU A 21 2.06 -23.18 -41.18
CA LEU A 21 2.49 -21.77 -41.22
C LEU A 21 1.39 -20.82 -40.74
N ALA A 22 0.16 -21.01 -41.21
CA ALA A 22 -0.98 -20.22 -40.76
C ALA A 22 -1.22 -20.37 -39.25
N SER A 23 -1.17 -21.59 -38.74
CA SER A 23 -1.32 -21.89 -37.31
C SER A 23 -0.20 -21.28 -36.47
N GLY A 24 1.04 -21.35 -36.96
CA GLY A 24 2.20 -20.74 -36.30
C GLY A 24 2.09 -19.21 -36.23
N ALA A 25 1.69 -18.57 -37.31
CA ALA A 25 1.47 -17.12 -37.35
C ALA A 25 0.34 -16.71 -36.40
N VAL A 26 -0.81 -17.39 -36.46
CA VAL A 26 -1.95 -17.12 -35.56
C VAL A 26 -1.55 -17.32 -34.09
N TYR A 27 -0.76 -18.33 -33.78
CA TYR A 27 -0.26 -18.56 -32.43
C TYR A 27 0.63 -17.41 -31.93
N GLN A 28 1.55 -16.92 -32.78
CA GLN A 28 2.39 -15.78 -32.43
C GLN A 28 1.56 -14.52 -32.20
N PHE A 29 0.65 -14.18 -33.11
CA PHE A 29 -0.24 -13.03 -32.95
C PHE A 29 -1.11 -13.13 -31.69
N ALA A 30 -1.70 -14.31 -31.43
CA ALA A 30 -2.50 -14.53 -30.24
C ALA A 30 -1.66 -14.39 -28.96
N ARG A 31 -0.42 -14.90 -28.97
CA ARG A 31 0.51 -14.78 -27.84
C ARG A 31 0.89 -13.33 -27.58
N ASP A 32 1.23 -12.57 -28.62
CA ASP A 32 1.66 -11.18 -28.50
C ASP A 32 0.51 -10.30 -28.00
N GLU A 33 -0.72 -10.50 -28.49
CA GLU A 33 -1.89 -9.75 -28.00
C GLU A 33 -2.23 -10.13 -26.55
N LEU A 34 -2.09 -11.41 -26.18
CA LEU A 34 -2.24 -11.85 -24.79
C LEU A 34 -1.21 -11.19 -23.87
N GLU A 35 0.05 -11.11 -24.29
CA GLU A 35 1.11 -10.48 -23.51
C GLU A 35 0.88 -8.97 -23.38
N ALA A 36 0.53 -8.30 -24.48
CA ALA A 36 0.20 -6.88 -24.47
C ALA A 36 -1.03 -6.58 -23.61
N SER A 37 -2.08 -7.39 -23.71
CA SER A 37 -3.30 -7.28 -22.89
C SER A 37 -3.00 -7.46 -21.40
N LYS A 38 -2.22 -8.49 -21.03
CA LYS A 38 -1.79 -8.71 -19.64
C LYS A 38 -0.97 -7.53 -19.10
N ARG A 39 -0.03 -7.00 -19.90
CA ARG A 39 0.76 -5.82 -19.51
C ARG A 39 -0.12 -4.60 -19.28
N ARG A 40 -1.09 -4.34 -20.16
CA ARG A 40 -2.05 -3.22 -20.00
C ARG A 40 -2.91 -3.40 -18.75
N HIS A 41 -3.39 -4.61 -18.49
CA HIS A 41 -4.20 -4.89 -17.30
C HIS A 41 -3.40 -4.67 -16.00
N LEU A 42 -2.17 -5.19 -15.93
CA LEU A 42 -1.28 -4.96 -14.79
C LEU A 42 -0.96 -3.47 -14.59
N ALA A 43 -0.75 -2.72 -15.69
CA ALA A 43 -0.52 -1.28 -15.60
C ALA A 43 -1.74 -0.54 -15.05
N GLN A 44 -2.95 -0.91 -15.48
CA GLN A 44 -4.20 -0.34 -14.96
C GLN A 44 -4.43 -0.68 -13.48
N GLU A 45 -4.17 -1.93 -13.08
CA GLU A 45 -4.26 -2.33 -11.68
C GLU A 45 -3.25 -1.57 -10.80
N ALA A 46 -2.01 -1.42 -11.28
CA ALA A 46 -0.98 -0.67 -10.59
C ALA A 46 -1.36 0.81 -10.45
N GLU A 47 -1.90 1.43 -11.50
CA GLU A 47 -2.39 2.80 -11.46
C GLU A 47 -3.56 2.97 -10.48
N MET A 48 -4.51 2.04 -10.50
CA MET A 48 -5.65 2.04 -9.58
C MET A 48 -5.18 1.91 -8.12
N LEU A 49 -4.26 0.99 -7.85
CA LEU A 49 -3.67 0.81 -6.52
C LEU A 49 -2.90 2.05 -6.05
N ALA A 50 -2.17 2.70 -6.96
CA ALA A 50 -1.47 3.95 -6.67
C ALA A 50 -2.47 5.06 -6.28
N ARG A 51 -3.53 5.26 -7.08
CA ARG A 51 -4.59 6.24 -6.79
C ARG A 51 -5.32 5.94 -5.47
N GLN A 52 -5.62 4.68 -5.18
CA GLN A 52 -6.26 4.27 -3.94
C GLN A 52 -5.35 4.53 -2.73
N THR A 53 -4.06 4.23 -2.87
CA THR A 53 -3.05 4.49 -1.83
C THR A 53 -2.91 5.99 -1.57
N GLU A 54 -2.86 6.80 -2.62
CA GLU A 54 -2.81 8.26 -2.49
C GLU A 54 -4.07 8.81 -1.81
N ALA A 55 -5.25 8.36 -2.20
CA ALA A 55 -6.50 8.75 -1.55
C ALA A 55 -6.49 8.40 -0.06
N TRP A 56 -6.04 7.19 0.29
CA TRP A 56 -5.89 6.77 1.68
C TRP A 56 -4.92 7.67 2.46
N LEU A 57 -3.76 7.98 1.88
CA LEU A 57 -2.77 8.88 2.51
C LEU A 57 -3.33 10.29 2.73
N GLN A 58 -4.09 10.84 1.77
CA GLN A 58 -4.71 12.15 1.91
C GLN A 58 -5.76 12.16 3.03
N ILE A 59 -6.58 11.11 3.12
CA ILE A 59 -7.55 10.94 4.21
C ILE A 59 -6.84 10.83 5.55
N SER A 60 -5.79 10.01 5.65
CA SER A 60 -4.99 9.87 6.88
C SER A 60 -4.34 11.19 7.29
N LYS A 61 -3.78 11.94 6.35
CA LYS A 61 -3.20 13.27 6.60
C LYS A 61 -4.25 14.25 7.14
N SER A 62 -5.43 14.29 6.51
CA SER A 62 -6.54 15.15 6.93
C SER A 62 -7.02 14.78 8.34
N ASN A 63 -7.18 13.49 8.62
CA ASN A 63 -7.57 13.00 9.95
C ASN A 63 -6.57 13.41 11.02
N VAL A 64 -5.27 13.21 10.77
CA VAL A 64 -4.22 13.62 11.72
C VAL A 64 -4.27 15.12 11.97
N ALA A 65 -4.42 15.94 10.92
CA ALA A 65 -4.55 17.39 11.07
C ALA A 65 -5.74 17.77 11.97
N LEU A 66 -6.91 17.16 11.72
CA LEU A 66 -8.10 17.37 12.55
C LEU A 66 -7.87 16.98 14.02
N TRP A 67 -7.20 15.85 14.28
CA TRP A 67 -6.89 15.43 15.65
C TRP A 67 -5.92 16.37 16.34
N THR A 68 -4.93 16.91 15.63
CA THR A 68 -3.99 17.89 16.21
C THR A 68 -4.62 19.24 16.51
N ASP A 69 -5.72 19.58 15.84
CA ASP A 69 -6.47 20.81 16.11
C ASP A 69 -7.47 20.68 17.27
N LEU A 70 -7.68 19.47 17.81
CA LEU A 70 -8.54 19.29 18.98
C LEU A 70 -7.96 20.01 20.21
N PRO A 71 -8.76 20.84 20.92
CA PRO A 71 -8.30 21.55 22.11
C PRO A 71 -7.72 20.64 23.19
N SER A 72 -8.30 19.46 23.42
CA SER A 72 -7.83 18.49 24.41
C SER A 72 -6.45 17.92 24.06
N VAL A 73 -6.21 17.61 22.78
CA VAL A 73 -4.89 17.16 22.30
C VAL A 73 -3.85 18.27 22.45
N ARG A 74 -4.21 19.51 22.11
CA ARG A 74 -3.34 20.68 22.27
C ARG A 74 -3.04 20.98 23.74
N GLU A 75 -4.02 20.84 24.62
CA GLU A 75 -3.85 21.03 26.07
C GLU A 75 -2.84 20.03 26.62
N VAL A 76 -2.98 18.74 26.30
CA VAL A 76 -2.02 17.71 26.74
C VAL A 76 -0.63 17.96 26.18
N ALA A 77 -0.52 18.43 24.93
CA ALA A 77 0.77 18.80 24.34
C ALA A 77 1.47 19.95 25.08
N LEU A 78 0.70 20.94 25.57
CA LEU A 78 1.24 22.11 26.28
C LEU A 78 1.43 21.86 27.79
N LYS A 79 0.56 21.05 28.40
CA LYS A 79 0.49 20.80 29.85
C LYS A 79 0.26 19.31 30.12
N PRO A 80 1.26 18.45 29.89
CA PRO A 80 1.12 17.00 30.04
C PRO A 80 0.96 16.53 31.50
N GLY A 81 1.07 17.44 32.49
CA GLY A 81 0.93 17.13 33.92
C GLY A 81 -0.51 16.92 34.40
N ASN A 82 -1.52 17.21 33.58
CA ASN A 82 -2.92 16.99 33.96
C ASN A 82 -3.36 15.56 33.59
N SER A 83 -3.40 14.66 34.57
CA SER A 83 -3.75 13.25 34.37
C SER A 83 -5.16 13.03 33.82
N ALA A 84 -6.11 13.91 34.15
CA ALA A 84 -7.49 13.81 33.64
C ALA A 84 -7.53 14.10 32.14
N SER A 85 -6.90 15.19 31.69
CA SER A 85 -6.82 15.54 30.26
C SER A 85 -6.04 14.49 29.48
N VAL A 86 -4.96 13.92 30.05
CA VAL A 86 -4.21 12.82 29.43
C VAL A 86 -5.09 11.58 29.26
N ALA A 87 -5.85 11.20 30.28
CA ALA A 87 -6.76 10.05 30.21
C ALA A 87 -7.84 10.23 29.13
N GLU A 88 -8.43 11.42 29.03
CA GLU A 88 -9.42 11.77 28.00
C GLU A 88 -8.84 11.61 26.58
N VAL A 89 -7.62 12.13 26.35
CA VAL A 89 -6.95 12.00 25.05
C VAL A 89 -6.57 10.55 24.75
N CYS A 90 -6.18 9.75 25.76
CA CYS A 90 -5.90 8.33 25.57
C CYS A 90 -7.16 7.55 25.17
N ASP A 91 -8.30 7.86 25.79
CA ASP A 91 -9.59 7.27 25.42
C ASP A 91 -10.03 7.67 24.02
N PHE A 92 -9.82 8.93 23.65
CA PHE A 92 -10.05 9.41 22.29
C PHE A 92 -9.19 8.64 21.26
N PHE A 93 -7.88 8.50 21.51
CA PHE A 93 -6.97 7.74 20.64
C PHE A 93 -7.32 6.26 20.57
N ARG A 94 -7.77 5.66 21.67
CA ARG A 94 -8.25 4.29 21.69
C ARG A 94 -9.48 4.11 20.80
N ARG A 95 -10.47 5.03 20.88
CA ARG A 95 -11.63 5.01 19.99
C ARG A 95 -11.26 5.17 18.52
N ILE A 96 -10.27 6.02 18.19
CA ILE A 96 -9.76 6.13 16.81
C ILE A 96 -9.24 4.78 16.29
N VAL A 97 -8.48 4.05 17.11
CA VAL A 97 -7.94 2.74 16.75
C VAL A 97 -9.05 1.70 16.62
N GLU A 98 -9.97 1.65 17.58
CA GLU A 98 -11.07 0.68 17.61
C GLU A 98 -12.07 0.89 16.46
N ILE A 99 -12.47 2.13 16.19
CA ILE A 99 -13.45 2.46 15.15
C ILE A 99 -12.80 2.50 13.76
N GLY A 100 -11.57 3.02 13.67
CA GLY A 100 -10.90 3.23 12.40
C GLY A 100 -10.41 1.94 11.76
N GLY A 101 -10.05 0.92 12.54
CA GLY A 101 -9.61 -0.41 12.05
C GLY A 101 -8.30 -0.43 11.25
N VAL A 102 -7.78 0.72 10.83
CA VAL A 102 -6.57 0.87 10.00
C VAL A 102 -5.34 1.27 10.80
N TYR A 103 -5.52 1.92 11.95
CA TYR A 103 -4.42 2.38 12.78
C TYR A 103 -4.05 1.31 13.81
N GLN A 104 -2.78 0.91 13.85
CA GLN A 104 -2.30 -0.01 14.89
C GLN A 104 -2.20 0.66 16.26
N ASN A 105 -1.90 1.95 16.29
CA ASN A 105 -1.86 2.79 17.48
C ASN A 105 -1.81 4.27 17.09
N VAL A 106 -2.19 5.13 18.03
CA VAL A 106 -2.05 6.59 17.92
C VAL A 106 -1.36 7.08 19.18
N ASN A 107 -0.28 7.86 19.02
CA ASN A 107 0.51 8.38 20.13
C ASN A 107 0.78 9.87 19.92
N LEU A 108 0.69 10.64 21.00
CA LEU A 108 1.13 12.02 21.06
C LEU A 108 2.54 12.04 21.66
N MET A 109 3.50 12.57 20.90
CA MET A 109 4.90 12.62 21.27
C MET A 109 5.30 14.07 21.61
N GLY A 110 6.06 14.24 22.69
CA GLY A 110 6.73 15.48 23.02
C GLY A 110 8.00 15.68 22.17
N LEU A 111 8.55 16.90 22.24
CA LEU A 111 9.79 17.28 21.53
C LEU A 111 11.01 16.46 21.98
N ASP A 112 10.99 15.97 23.22
CA ASP A 112 12.01 15.12 23.82
C ASP A 112 11.79 13.62 23.53
N ALA A 113 10.86 13.30 22.60
CA ALA A 113 10.40 11.96 22.30
C ALA A 113 9.76 11.23 23.50
N ALA A 114 9.26 11.95 24.51
CA ALA A 114 8.38 11.37 25.52
C ALA A 114 7.01 11.06 24.91
N CYS A 115 6.44 9.90 25.25
CA CYS A 115 5.05 9.62 24.95
C CYS A 115 4.16 10.32 25.99
N LEU A 116 3.39 11.33 25.54
CA LEU A 116 2.53 12.17 26.39
C LEU A 116 1.12 11.59 26.54
N ALA A 117 0.57 11.02 25.46
CA ALA A 117 -0.69 10.30 25.43
C ALA A 117 -0.65 9.20 24.37
N SER A 118 -1.44 8.14 24.55
CA SER A 118 -1.38 6.96 23.69
C SER A 118 -2.68 6.16 23.73
N SER A 119 -3.06 5.57 22.59
CA SER A 119 -4.11 4.54 22.53
C SER A 119 -3.73 3.27 23.31
N VAL A 120 -2.45 3.13 23.68
CA VAL A 120 -1.90 2.10 24.56
C VAL A 120 -1.28 2.79 25.79
N PRO A 121 -2.03 3.00 26.88
CA PRO A 121 -1.60 3.82 28.01
C PRO A 121 -0.29 3.38 28.68
N SER A 122 0.04 2.08 28.62
CA SER A 122 1.29 1.53 29.16
C SER A 122 2.57 2.08 28.49
N ARG A 123 2.44 2.83 27.40
CA ARG A 123 3.56 3.49 26.70
C ARG A 123 3.93 4.86 27.28
N ILE A 124 3.02 5.48 28.02
CA ILE A 124 3.22 6.82 28.58
C ILE A 124 4.34 6.75 29.63
N GLY A 125 5.30 7.67 29.55
CA GLY A 125 6.46 7.71 30.44
C GLY A 125 7.54 6.64 30.20
N LEU A 126 7.41 5.78 29.17
CA LEU A 126 8.48 4.84 28.81
C LEU A 126 9.67 5.58 28.18
N LYS A 127 10.81 5.56 28.89
CA LYS A 127 12.04 6.24 28.46
C LYS A 127 12.75 5.59 27.27
N ARG A 128 12.32 4.41 26.80
CA ARG A 128 12.99 3.67 25.72
C ARG A 128 13.12 4.50 24.44
N MET A 129 12.05 5.19 24.02
CA MET A 129 12.11 6.04 22.83
C MET A 129 13.05 7.23 23.02
N GLN A 130 12.99 7.87 24.17
CA GLN A 130 13.88 8.99 24.54
C GLN A 130 15.36 8.57 24.52
N GLN A 131 15.68 7.38 25.05
CA GLN A 131 17.04 6.82 25.04
C GLN A 131 17.56 6.57 23.61
N VAL A 132 16.71 6.07 22.72
CA VAL A 132 17.07 5.83 21.32
C VAL A 132 17.29 7.14 20.56
N VAL A 133 16.48 8.17 20.81
CA VAL A 133 16.66 9.48 20.18
C VAL A 133 17.92 10.18 20.73
N ALA A 134 18.16 10.12 22.04
CA ALA A 134 19.32 10.75 22.68
C ALA A 134 20.68 10.19 22.20
N THR A 135 20.71 8.95 21.71
CA THR A 135 21.93 8.32 21.17
C THR A 135 22.18 8.62 19.69
N ARG A 136 21.23 9.28 18.99
CA ARG A 136 21.37 9.65 17.58
C ARG A 136 22.09 11.00 17.45
N TRP A 137 23.24 10.96 16.78
CA TRP A 137 24.14 12.11 16.59
C TRP A 137 23.53 13.28 15.80
N TYR A 138 22.51 13.04 14.98
CA TYR A 138 21.85 14.04 14.12
C TYR A 138 20.62 14.72 14.75
N PHE A 139 20.26 14.39 16.01
CA PHE A 139 19.17 15.04 16.75
C PHE A 139 19.69 16.03 17.82
N LYS A 140 21.00 16.29 17.86
CA LYS A 140 21.65 17.26 18.77
C LYS A 140 21.80 18.62 18.12
#